data_AF-A0A2N6F6Z4-F1
#
_entry.id   AF-A0A2N6F6Z4-F1
#
_cell.length_a   1.000
_cell.length_b   1.000
_cell.length_c   1.000
_cell.angle_alpha   90.00
_cell.angle_beta   90.00
_cell.angle_gamma   90.00
#
_symmetry.space_group_name_H-M   'P 1'
#
loop_
_entity.id
_entity.type
_entity.pdbx_description
1 polymer ?
#
loop_
_entity_poly.entity_id
_entity_poly.type
_entity_poly.pdbx_seq_one_letter_code
_entity_poly.pdbx_strand_id
1 'polypeptide(L)'
;MSHQQFHLVFRGFLLPGYERSEVWEKVQALCKYDDETMHRFFSGDPFILKKNLDQATAAKYKALLDKTGADCDIKEMPAPPPPPEPEIFRCPKCTTEQEQGTTCIQCGVIFEKLLKQQQRATAGDSTSGTKEQPPAQSAPIITPGDAAPLPQNASFLERVSAYFSDHREKAFVLKSFILIGIILALKSTLADFRFLLFLGFLFAPLLLSCYVRIMAAESGRTYFQVLKEYITFMPVMYAEGEKKTEGVAGITYAIIFINIFVFYGIEMNVDVETIKGFVFLPHEPNLFNVPVSAFTHQFLHAGQGHLWGNMLFLWAVGTVVEKRIGHGRFLLFYILSGLASGLLFVLIVRVFHGASGHLLGASGAISGVMGIFAIRCYFKSMVFPLPILGIFSLILPISLKVRLNSLVIIGLFFLSDLSGGIGQIAGTNTSNIGHWAHIGGMLGGVILAMMFKLGEEAIDERHMDIGTQAMETGKVNLETGEASLRYALQRDPGNAEAMLMLGQINSKYGPSDEGGDFYSKAIRIFAHKEPLKAALAFREYYNIYFKGTDHPTLFRLASIFHKEKDLEMATRCLEILSADATTPPTIREKAVFQCARLLEIGGFADSANRHYQLFAELFPQSPMMEKVQIKIS
;
A
#
# COMPACT_ATOMS: atom_id res chain seq x y z
N MET A 1 -42.79 -34.13 27.70
CA MET A 1 -42.37 -32.89 28.39
C MET A 1 -40.87 -32.75 28.16
N SER A 2 -40.42 -31.78 27.37
CA SER A 2 -38.98 -31.53 27.24
C SER A 2 -38.50 -30.86 28.52
N HIS A 3 -37.66 -31.54 29.30
CA HIS A 3 -37.02 -30.91 30.44
C HIS A 3 -36.11 -29.78 29.93
N GLN A 4 -36.26 -28.58 30.50
CA GLN A 4 -35.40 -27.42 30.23
C GLN A 4 -33.96 -27.80 30.54
N GLN A 5 -33.05 -27.60 29.58
CA GLN A 5 -31.64 -27.98 29.70
C GLN A 5 -30.75 -26.74 29.84
N PHE A 6 -29.70 -26.86 30.63
CA PHE A 6 -28.78 -25.80 31.01
C PHE A 6 -27.33 -26.18 30.67
N HIS A 7 -26.51 -25.19 30.32
CA HIS A 7 -25.07 -25.30 30.13
C HIS A 7 -24.32 -24.63 31.28
N LEU A 8 -23.24 -25.24 31.74
CA LEU A 8 -22.28 -24.60 32.63
C LEU A 8 -21.13 -24.03 31.79
N VAL A 9 -20.85 -22.75 31.93
CA VAL A 9 -19.90 -21.99 31.09
C VAL A 9 -18.91 -21.26 31.98
N PHE A 10 -17.63 -21.45 31.74
CA PHE A 10 -16.56 -20.64 32.29
C PHE A 10 -16.46 -19.35 31.46
N ARG A 11 -16.42 -18.19 32.10
CA ARG A 11 -16.50 -16.90 31.40
C ARG A 11 -15.15 -16.39 30.87
N GLY A 12 -14.06 -17.11 31.10
CA GLY A 12 -12.71 -16.66 30.73
C GLY A 12 -11.99 -15.86 31.82
N PHE A 13 -12.57 -15.74 33.02
CA PHE A 13 -12.08 -14.91 34.12
C PHE A 13 -11.88 -15.70 35.41
N LEU A 14 -11.00 -15.22 36.30
CA LEU A 14 -10.80 -15.80 37.64
C LEU A 14 -11.48 -14.96 38.70
N LEU A 15 -11.89 -15.59 39.80
CA LEU A 15 -12.43 -14.91 40.96
C LEU A 15 -11.33 -14.09 41.67
N PRO A 16 -11.66 -12.93 42.26
CA PRO A 16 -10.67 -12.07 42.94
C PRO A 16 -9.93 -12.82 44.05
N GLY A 17 -8.61 -12.62 44.14
CA GLY A 17 -7.75 -13.24 45.16
C GLY A 17 -7.15 -14.59 44.80
N TYR A 18 -7.36 -15.09 43.57
CA TYR A 18 -6.78 -16.34 43.08
C TYR A 18 -5.73 -16.09 41.98
N GLU A 19 -4.59 -16.79 42.06
CA GLU A 19 -3.53 -16.74 41.04
C GLU A 19 -3.76 -17.77 39.93
N ARG A 20 -3.32 -17.44 38.69
CA ARG A 20 -3.55 -18.28 37.50
C ARG A 20 -2.98 -19.70 37.64
N SER A 21 -1.80 -19.84 38.24
CA SER A 21 -1.15 -21.13 38.51
C SER A 21 -1.97 -22.00 39.47
N GLU A 22 -2.53 -21.40 40.53
CA GLU A 22 -3.35 -22.11 41.52
C GLU A 22 -4.69 -22.58 40.93
N VAL A 23 -5.37 -21.72 40.16
CA VAL A 23 -6.62 -22.10 39.50
C VAL A 23 -6.39 -23.16 38.43
N TRP A 24 -5.25 -23.10 37.73
CA TRP A 24 -4.85 -24.09 36.74
C TRP A 24 -4.80 -25.49 37.35
N GLU A 25 -4.01 -25.68 38.42
CA GLU A 25 -3.87 -26.98 39.07
C GLU A 25 -5.20 -27.50 39.62
N LYS A 26 -5.99 -26.63 40.27
CA LYS A 26 -7.29 -27.01 40.86
C LYS A 26 -8.31 -27.43 39.81
N VAL A 27 -8.43 -26.68 38.71
CA VAL A 27 -9.38 -26.99 37.62
C VAL A 27 -8.93 -28.23 36.87
N GLN A 28 -7.63 -28.36 36.59
CA GLN A 28 -7.07 -29.52 35.91
C GLN A 28 -7.29 -30.80 36.72
N ALA A 29 -7.05 -30.76 38.03
CA ALA A 29 -7.28 -31.90 38.91
C ALA A 29 -8.77 -32.25 39.04
N LEU A 30 -9.65 -31.25 39.15
CA LEU A 30 -11.08 -31.45 39.34
C LEU A 30 -11.78 -31.97 38.08
N CYS A 31 -11.46 -31.38 36.92
CA CYS A 31 -12.11 -31.69 35.65
C CYS A 31 -11.38 -32.75 34.83
N LYS A 32 -10.15 -33.09 35.22
CA LYS A 32 -9.25 -34.02 34.49
C LYS A 32 -9.02 -33.59 33.04
N TYR A 33 -8.86 -32.30 32.83
CA TYR A 33 -8.54 -31.74 31.52
C TYR A 33 -7.05 -31.94 31.21
N ASP A 34 -6.74 -32.19 29.94
CA ASP A 34 -5.37 -32.17 29.45
C ASP A 34 -4.84 -30.73 29.35
N ASP A 35 -3.52 -30.58 29.21
CA ASP A 35 -2.88 -29.27 29.16
C ASP A 35 -3.41 -28.42 27.99
N GLU A 36 -3.74 -29.04 26.86
CA GLU A 36 -4.31 -28.36 25.68
C GLU A 36 -5.69 -27.76 25.98
N THR A 37 -6.57 -28.54 26.64
CA THR A 37 -7.87 -28.06 27.09
C THR A 37 -7.73 -27.00 28.17
N MET A 38 -6.73 -27.11 29.06
CA MET A 38 -6.43 -26.09 30.06
C MET A 38 -5.90 -24.79 29.43
N HIS A 39 -5.09 -24.86 28.37
CA HIS A 39 -4.66 -23.67 27.62
C HIS A 39 -5.85 -22.97 26.95
N ARG A 40 -6.78 -23.75 26.40
CA ARG A 40 -8.04 -23.24 25.86
C ARG A 40 -8.98 -22.70 26.94
N PHE A 41 -9.01 -23.32 28.11
CA PHE A 41 -9.78 -22.87 29.26
C PHE A 41 -9.35 -21.45 29.65
N PHE A 42 -8.05 -21.16 29.65
CA PHE A 42 -7.51 -19.83 29.92
C PHE A 42 -7.26 -18.97 28.65
N SER A 43 -7.94 -19.24 27.53
CA SER A 43 -7.82 -18.42 26.29
C SER A 43 -8.50 -17.05 26.41
N GLY A 44 -9.35 -16.87 27.44
CA GLY A 44 -10.15 -15.66 27.64
C GLY A 44 -11.52 -15.70 26.95
N ASP A 45 -11.81 -16.76 26.19
CA ASP A 45 -13.11 -17.01 25.59
C ASP A 45 -14.05 -17.74 26.56
N PRO A 46 -15.38 -17.53 26.48
CA PRO A 46 -16.34 -18.35 27.21
C PRO A 46 -16.22 -19.83 26.84
N PHE A 47 -15.82 -20.66 27.80
CA PHE A 47 -15.58 -22.08 27.63
C PHE A 47 -16.73 -22.91 28.22
N ILE A 48 -17.42 -23.71 27.41
CA ILE A 48 -18.53 -24.54 27.91
C ILE A 48 -17.95 -25.76 28.63
N LEU A 49 -18.01 -25.74 29.95
CA LEU A 49 -17.56 -26.82 30.84
C LEU A 49 -18.42 -28.07 30.69
N LYS A 50 -19.75 -27.90 30.65
CA LYS A 50 -20.69 -29.02 30.59
C LYS A 50 -22.03 -28.63 29.96
N LYS A 51 -22.59 -29.54 29.16
CA LYS A 51 -23.82 -29.32 28.38
C LYS A 51 -24.99 -30.16 28.87
N ASN A 52 -26.21 -29.77 28.48
CA ASN A 52 -27.45 -30.50 28.67
C ASN A 52 -27.75 -30.96 30.12
N LEU A 53 -27.46 -30.10 31.09
CA LEU A 53 -27.69 -30.38 32.51
C LEU A 53 -29.11 -29.99 32.91
N ASP A 54 -29.70 -30.72 33.86
CA ASP A 54 -30.83 -30.19 34.62
C ASP A 54 -30.36 -29.07 35.57
N GLN A 55 -31.30 -28.23 36.00
CA GLN A 55 -31.01 -27.04 36.83
C GLN A 55 -30.32 -27.38 38.16
N ALA A 56 -30.75 -28.46 38.83
CA ALA A 56 -30.21 -28.85 40.12
C ALA A 56 -28.77 -29.37 40.01
N THR A 57 -28.47 -30.09 38.93
CA THR A 57 -27.14 -30.59 38.60
C THR A 57 -26.20 -29.48 38.17
N ALA A 58 -26.68 -28.51 37.36
CA ALA A 58 -25.90 -27.33 36.96
C ALA A 58 -25.47 -26.49 38.18
N ALA A 59 -26.39 -26.25 39.13
CA ALA A 59 -26.10 -25.51 40.36
C ALA A 59 -25.03 -26.20 41.24
N LYS A 60 -25.06 -27.55 41.33
CA LYS A 60 -24.05 -28.32 42.06
C LYS A 60 -22.66 -28.22 41.42
N TYR A 61 -22.56 -28.31 40.09
CA TYR A 61 -21.28 -28.17 39.40
C TYR A 61 -20.72 -26.75 39.49
N LYS A 62 -21.58 -25.73 39.40
CA LYS A 62 -21.19 -24.34 39.60
C LYS A 62 -20.55 -24.13 40.98
N ALA A 63 -21.22 -24.57 42.05
CA ALA A 63 -20.74 -24.42 43.42
C ALA A 63 -19.41 -25.16 43.70
N LEU A 64 -19.09 -26.21 42.93
CA LEU A 64 -17.85 -26.95 43.04
C LEU A 64 -16.70 -26.26 42.29
N LEU A 65 -16.98 -25.70 41.12
CA LEU A 65 -16.01 -25.01 40.26
C LEU A 65 -15.72 -23.58 40.74
N ASP A 66 -16.68 -22.90 41.35
CA ASP A 66 -16.42 -21.60 41.98
C ASP A 66 -15.37 -21.73 43.12
N LYS A 67 -15.26 -22.89 43.77
CA LYS A 67 -14.23 -23.17 44.80
C LYS A 67 -12.81 -23.34 44.23
N THR A 68 -12.67 -23.53 42.92
CA THR A 68 -11.35 -23.60 42.26
C THR A 68 -10.82 -22.21 41.89
N GLY A 69 -11.64 -21.15 42.03
CA GLY A 69 -11.30 -19.79 41.61
C GLY A 69 -11.67 -19.46 40.16
N ALA A 70 -12.37 -20.35 39.46
CA ALA A 70 -12.83 -20.14 38.08
C ALA A 70 -14.23 -19.50 38.06
N ASP A 71 -14.42 -18.39 37.34
CA ASP A 71 -15.71 -17.71 37.22
C ASP A 71 -16.68 -18.44 36.27
N CYS A 72 -17.61 -19.20 36.86
CA CYS A 72 -18.55 -20.05 36.14
C CYS A 72 -19.99 -19.52 36.21
N ASP A 73 -20.75 -19.78 35.15
CA ASP A 73 -22.14 -19.35 34.98
C ASP A 73 -23.03 -20.43 34.33
N ILE A 74 -24.35 -20.34 34.52
CA ILE A 74 -25.35 -21.29 34.02
C ILE A 74 -26.23 -20.63 32.94
N LYS A 75 -26.28 -21.22 31.74
CA LYS A 75 -27.02 -20.70 30.58
C LYS A 75 -28.11 -21.67 30.09
N GLU A 76 -29.33 -21.18 29.86
CA GLU A 76 -30.47 -21.98 29.35
C GLU A 76 -30.39 -22.29 27.84
N MET A 77 -30.94 -23.45 27.43
CA MET A 77 -31.06 -23.86 26.03
C MET A 77 -32.50 -23.85 25.49
N PRO A 78 -32.74 -23.30 24.28
CA PRO A 78 -33.97 -23.53 23.51
C PRO A 78 -33.93 -24.88 22.75
N ALA A 79 -35.11 -25.49 22.52
CA ALA A 79 -35.26 -26.85 21.99
C ALA A 79 -34.82 -27.01 20.50
N PRO A 80 -34.26 -28.16 20.08
CA PRO A 80 -33.69 -28.32 18.74
C PRO A 80 -34.70 -28.80 17.67
N PRO A 81 -34.63 -28.29 16.42
CA PRO A 81 -35.34 -28.81 15.24
C PRO A 81 -34.56 -29.97 14.54
N PRO A 82 -35.21 -30.73 13.62
CA PRO A 82 -34.74 -32.04 13.13
C PRO A 82 -33.62 -31.99 12.06
N PRO A 83 -32.90 -33.10 11.81
CA PRO A 83 -31.63 -33.15 11.06
C PRO A 83 -31.75 -33.81 9.65
N PRO A 84 -30.66 -33.97 8.87
CA PRO A 84 -29.78 -32.95 8.28
C PRO A 84 -29.55 -33.15 6.75
N GLU A 85 -28.96 -32.15 6.07
CA GLU A 85 -28.58 -32.15 4.63
C GLU A 85 -27.03 -32.06 4.45
N PRO A 86 -26.46 -32.22 3.23
CA PRO A 86 -25.21 -32.96 2.96
C PRO A 86 -23.88 -32.29 3.42
N GLU A 87 -22.84 -33.10 3.61
CA GLU A 87 -21.56 -32.72 4.23
C GLU A 87 -20.69 -31.80 3.36
N ILE A 88 -20.38 -30.64 3.95
CA ILE A 88 -19.62 -29.54 3.38
C ILE A 88 -18.16 -29.63 3.85
N PHE A 89 -17.20 -29.58 2.94
CA PHE A 89 -15.77 -29.57 3.22
C PHE A 89 -15.25 -28.13 3.37
N ARG A 90 -14.74 -27.79 4.55
CA ARG A 90 -14.15 -26.47 4.83
C ARG A 90 -12.66 -26.44 4.54
N CYS A 91 -12.24 -25.47 3.75
CA CYS A 91 -10.82 -25.19 3.55
C CYS A 91 -10.09 -24.88 4.88
N PRO A 92 -9.02 -25.61 5.24
CA PRO A 92 -8.28 -25.42 6.49
C PRO A 92 -7.49 -24.11 6.62
N LYS A 93 -7.32 -23.35 5.53
CA LYS A 93 -6.68 -22.01 5.59
C LYS A 93 -7.69 -20.87 5.65
N CYS A 94 -8.84 -21.08 5.02
CA CYS A 94 -9.67 -20.02 4.44
C CYS A 94 -11.14 -20.19 4.80
N THR A 95 -11.44 -21.31 5.44
CA THR A 95 -12.70 -21.71 6.04
C THR A 95 -13.90 -21.71 5.10
N THR A 96 -13.69 -21.40 3.81
CA THR A 96 -14.74 -21.50 2.79
C THR A 96 -15.25 -22.91 2.71
N GLU A 97 -16.57 -22.96 2.86
CA GLU A 97 -17.42 -24.11 2.73
C GLU A 97 -17.59 -24.43 1.26
N GLN A 98 -17.09 -25.58 0.85
CA GLN A 98 -17.15 -26.06 -0.51
C GLN A 98 -17.39 -27.56 -0.51
N GLU A 99 -17.77 -28.11 -1.65
CA GLU A 99 -17.68 -29.55 -1.83
C GLU A 99 -16.21 -29.98 -1.86
N GLN A 100 -15.94 -31.22 -1.47
CA GLN A 100 -14.58 -31.71 -1.25
C GLN A 100 -13.74 -31.64 -2.53
N GLY A 101 -12.53 -31.05 -2.47
CA GLY A 101 -11.68 -30.80 -3.65
C GLY A 101 -10.22 -30.48 -3.28
N THR A 102 -9.33 -30.31 -4.27
CA THR A 102 -7.87 -30.21 -4.06
C THR A 102 -7.35 -28.78 -3.76
N THR A 103 -8.20 -27.75 -3.93
CA THR A 103 -7.87 -26.33 -3.75
C THR A 103 -9.03 -25.52 -3.13
N CYS A 104 -8.75 -24.49 -2.31
CA CYS A 104 -9.82 -23.58 -1.81
C CYS A 104 -10.33 -22.71 -2.95
N ILE A 105 -11.63 -22.73 -3.25
CA ILE A 105 -12.25 -21.86 -4.26
C ILE A 105 -12.14 -20.37 -3.91
N GLN A 106 -12.00 -20.03 -2.63
CA GLN A 106 -11.96 -18.65 -2.14
C GLN A 106 -10.53 -18.10 -1.93
N CYS A 107 -9.61 -18.87 -1.34
CA CYS A 107 -8.23 -18.38 -1.10
C CYS A 107 -7.16 -19.05 -1.96
N GLY A 108 -7.54 -20.00 -2.83
CA GLY A 108 -6.62 -20.69 -3.74
C GLY A 108 -5.56 -21.57 -3.08
N VAL A 109 -5.65 -21.88 -1.78
CA VAL A 109 -4.64 -22.74 -1.13
C VAL A 109 -4.74 -24.17 -1.65
N ILE A 110 -3.59 -24.77 -1.95
CA ILE A 110 -3.47 -26.17 -2.34
C ILE A 110 -3.26 -26.98 -1.05
N PHE A 111 -4.23 -27.83 -0.70
CA PHE A 111 -4.31 -28.45 0.63
C PHE A 111 -3.11 -29.37 0.96
N GLU A 112 -2.60 -30.10 -0.04
CA GLU A 112 -1.45 -31.00 0.14
C GLU A 112 -0.15 -30.25 0.51
N LYS A 113 0.02 -29.01 0.03
CA LYS A 113 1.20 -28.20 0.35
C LYS A 113 1.14 -27.60 1.76
N LEU A 114 -0.06 -27.28 2.26
CA LEU A 114 -0.26 -26.77 3.63
C LEU A 114 0.11 -27.84 4.67
N LEU A 115 -0.24 -29.10 4.39
CA LEU A 115 0.08 -30.26 5.22
C LEU A 115 1.60 -30.52 5.30
N LYS A 116 2.31 -30.43 4.16
CA LYS A 116 3.79 -30.58 4.14
C LYS A 116 4.52 -29.46 4.89
N GLN A 117 3.90 -28.29 5.06
CA GLN A 117 4.45 -27.16 5.82
C GLN A 117 4.26 -27.36 7.34
N GLN A 118 3.11 -27.90 7.75
CA GLN A 118 2.83 -28.26 9.15
C GLN A 118 3.76 -29.38 9.64
N GLN A 119 4.13 -30.32 8.77
CA GLN A 119 5.06 -31.40 9.09
C GLN A 119 6.53 -30.95 9.25
N ARG A 120 6.91 -29.79 8.68
CA ARG A 120 8.26 -29.23 8.84
C ARG A 120 8.43 -28.42 10.13
N ALA A 121 7.34 -27.87 10.68
CA ALA A 121 7.35 -27.10 11.93
C ALA A 121 7.54 -27.98 13.17
N THR A 122 7.20 -29.27 13.09
CA THR A 122 7.30 -30.23 14.19
C THR A 122 8.69 -30.86 14.37
N ALA A 123 9.69 -30.51 13.54
CA ALA A 123 11.00 -31.16 13.53
C ALA A 123 12.12 -30.38 14.27
N GLY A 124 11.84 -29.23 14.88
CA GLY A 124 12.87 -28.37 15.47
C GLY A 124 12.53 -27.88 16.86
N ASP A 125 12.51 -28.76 17.87
CA ASP A 125 12.85 -28.38 19.25
C ASP A 125 13.21 -29.60 20.11
N SER A 126 14.51 -29.86 20.27
CA SER A 126 15.03 -30.65 21.39
C SER A 126 16.47 -30.23 21.70
N THR A 127 16.64 -29.42 22.75
CA THR A 127 17.62 -29.54 23.85
C THR A 127 18.02 -28.15 24.41
N SER A 128 17.54 -27.87 25.62
CA SER A 128 18.02 -26.80 26.50
C SER A 128 19.18 -27.30 27.35
N GLY A 129 20.34 -26.65 27.27
CA GLY A 129 21.49 -26.87 28.15
C GLY A 129 22.26 -25.57 28.35
N THR A 130 22.30 -25.11 29.60
CA THR A 130 22.97 -23.93 30.14
C THR A 130 24.41 -23.77 29.66
N LYS A 131 24.71 -22.63 29.01
CA LYS A 131 26.06 -22.03 28.96
C LYS A 131 25.92 -20.52 29.10
N GLU A 132 26.70 -19.96 30.03
CA GLU A 132 26.89 -18.52 30.20
C GLU A 132 27.25 -17.88 28.85
N GLN A 133 26.52 -16.81 28.51
CA GLN A 133 26.78 -15.97 27.35
C GLN A 133 27.64 -14.78 27.81
N PRO A 134 28.75 -14.45 27.11
CA PRO A 134 29.48 -13.21 27.38
C PRO A 134 28.60 -11.99 27.06
N PRO A 135 28.90 -10.79 27.58
CA PRO A 135 28.04 -9.62 27.41
C PRO A 135 27.80 -9.37 25.92
N ALA A 136 26.52 -9.16 25.58
CA ALA A 136 26.07 -8.86 24.24
C ALA A 136 26.83 -7.63 23.71
N GLN A 137 27.75 -7.87 22.78
CA GLN A 137 28.21 -6.83 21.89
C GLN A 137 27.00 -6.46 21.04
N SER A 138 26.44 -5.29 21.30
CA SER A 138 25.57 -4.58 20.36
C SER A 138 26.21 -4.65 18.98
N ALA A 139 25.51 -5.24 18.00
CA ALA A 139 25.86 -5.07 16.61
C ALA A 139 25.96 -3.55 16.35
N PRO A 140 27.04 -3.07 15.70
CA PRO A 140 27.20 -1.65 15.47
C PRO A 140 26.02 -1.15 14.63
N ILE A 141 25.35 -0.13 15.16
CA ILE A 141 24.36 0.68 14.46
C ILE A 141 25.09 1.28 13.26
N ILE A 142 24.89 0.75 12.06
CA ILE A 142 25.38 1.40 10.85
C ILE A 142 24.46 2.59 10.59
N THR A 143 24.85 3.76 11.07
CA THR A 143 24.23 5.01 10.65
C THR A 143 24.70 5.34 9.22
N PRO A 144 23.88 5.97 8.37
CA PRO A 144 24.35 6.53 7.11
C PRO A 144 25.30 7.70 7.43
N GLY A 145 26.59 7.39 7.53
CA GLY A 145 27.63 8.29 8.00
C GLY A 145 28.87 7.57 8.55
N ASP A 146 28.72 6.32 9.01
CA ASP A 146 29.81 5.54 9.62
C ASP A 146 30.56 4.63 8.63
N ALA A 147 30.53 4.93 7.33
CA ALA A 147 31.48 4.31 6.41
C ALA A 147 32.88 4.82 6.75
N ALA A 148 33.75 3.92 7.20
CA ALA A 148 35.15 4.24 7.47
C ALA A 148 35.73 5.03 6.28
N PRO A 149 36.40 6.19 6.52
CA PRO A 149 36.93 6.99 5.43
C PRO A 149 37.81 6.13 4.54
N LEU A 150 37.48 6.12 3.23
CA LEU A 150 38.21 5.33 2.24
C LEU A 150 39.72 5.57 2.39
N PRO A 151 40.56 4.52 2.34
CA PRO A 151 42.00 4.68 2.37
C PRO A 151 42.43 5.74 1.34
N GLN A 152 43.39 6.61 1.67
CA GLN A 152 43.85 7.67 0.74
C GLN A 152 44.32 7.10 -0.62
N ASN A 153 44.66 5.81 -0.65
CA ASN A 153 45.15 5.06 -1.80
C ASN A 153 44.06 4.25 -2.53
N ALA A 154 42.78 4.40 -2.16
CA ALA A 154 41.67 3.68 -2.79
C ALA A 154 41.63 3.96 -4.30
N SER A 155 41.50 2.89 -5.08
CA SER A 155 41.39 2.96 -6.54
C SER A 155 40.14 3.76 -6.94
N PHE A 156 40.14 4.31 -8.16
CA PHE A 156 38.97 5.03 -8.68
C PHE A 156 37.70 4.17 -8.62
N LEU A 157 37.79 2.88 -8.94
CA LEU A 157 36.67 1.95 -8.90
C LEU A 157 36.13 1.72 -7.49
N GLU A 158 37.00 1.65 -6.47
CA GLU A 158 36.56 1.52 -5.07
C GLU A 158 35.85 2.78 -4.58
N ARG A 159 36.34 3.97 -4.93
CA ARG A 159 35.69 5.24 -4.59
C ARG A 159 34.33 5.37 -5.26
N VAL A 160 34.24 4.97 -6.52
CA VAL A 160 32.97 4.95 -7.28
C VAL A 160 31.99 3.95 -6.67
N SER A 161 32.46 2.75 -6.31
CA SER A 161 31.66 1.71 -5.66
C SER A 161 31.09 2.19 -4.32
N ALA A 162 31.93 2.77 -3.46
CA ALA A 162 31.52 3.30 -2.15
C ALA A 162 30.57 4.52 -2.27
N TYR A 163 30.80 5.40 -3.25
CA TYR A 163 29.87 6.52 -3.49
C TYR A 163 28.46 6.01 -3.86
N PHE A 164 28.37 4.98 -4.69
CA PHE A 164 27.09 4.42 -5.13
C PHE A 164 26.46 3.44 -4.12
N SER A 165 27.23 2.89 -3.18
CA SER A 165 26.66 2.15 -2.04
C SER A 165 25.90 3.09 -1.12
N ASP A 166 26.45 4.29 -0.87
CA ASP A 166 25.81 5.32 -0.04
C ASP A 166 24.71 6.08 -0.79
N HIS A 167 24.83 6.17 -2.12
CA HIS A 167 23.86 6.85 -2.97
C HIS A 167 23.19 5.90 -3.95
N ARG A 168 22.48 4.90 -3.41
CA ARG A 168 21.76 3.88 -4.20
C ARG A 168 20.82 4.48 -5.25
N GLU A 169 20.30 5.67 -5.01
CA GLU A 169 19.43 6.41 -5.93
C GLU A 169 20.19 6.96 -7.13
N LYS A 170 21.36 7.54 -6.91
CA LYS A 170 22.25 8.01 -7.98
C LYS A 170 22.77 6.83 -8.80
N ALA A 171 23.01 5.69 -8.16
CA ALA A 171 23.40 4.45 -8.82
C ALA A 171 22.32 3.95 -9.78
N PHE A 172 21.06 4.10 -9.39
CA PHE A 172 19.91 3.73 -10.22
C PHE A 172 19.79 4.59 -11.48
N VAL A 173 19.95 5.90 -11.33
CA VAL A 173 19.97 6.85 -12.45
C VAL A 173 21.09 6.48 -13.43
N LEU A 174 22.31 6.20 -12.93
CA LEU A 174 23.44 5.80 -13.76
C LEU A 174 23.17 4.51 -14.56
N LYS A 175 22.57 3.49 -13.93
CA LYS A 175 22.18 2.24 -14.62
C LYS A 175 21.22 2.50 -15.77
N SER A 176 20.31 3.45 -15.61
CA SER A 176 19.36 3.85 -16.65
C SER A 176 20.08 4.47 -17.84
N PHE A 177 21.06 5.36 -17.61
CA PHE A 177 21.89 5.93 -18.67
C PHE A 177 22.74 4.89 -19.42
N ILE A 178 23.31 3.91 -18.71
CA ILE A 178 24.05 2.80 -19.34
C ILE A 178 23.13 1.99 -20.25
N LEU A 179 21.92 1.66 -19.77
CA LEU A 179 20.94 0.91 -20.55
C LEU A 179 20.49 1.69 -21.81
N ILE A 180 20.30 3.01 -21.71
CA ILE A 180 20.04 3.87 -22.87
C ILE A 180 21.18 3.71 -23.90
N GLY A 181 22.44 3.80 -23.47
CA GLY A 181 23.60 3.62 -24.35
C GLY A 181 23.61 2.28 -25.08
N ILE A 182 23.29 1.19 -24.36
CA ILE A 182 23.16 -0.16 -24.94
C ILE A 182 22.04 -0.21 -25.99
N ILE A 183 20.85 0.33 -25.67
CA ILE A 183 19.70 0.36 -26.60
C ILE A 183 20.06 1.13 -27.88
N LEU A 184 20.74 2.27 -27.75
CA LEU A 184 21.17 3.08 -28.89
C LEU A 184 22.20 2.36 -29.77
N ALA A 185 23.15 1.64 -29.17
CA ALA A 185 24.09 0.80 -29.90
C ALA A 185 23.37 -0.33 -30.66
N LEU A 186 22.38 -0.96 -30.02
CA LEU A 186 21.59 -2.06 -30.60
C LEU A 186 20.63 -1.60 -31.71
N LYS A 187 20.16 -0.34 -31.67
CA LYS A 187 19.34 0.25 -32.73
C LYS A 187 20.04 0.22 -34.09
N SER A 188 21.36 0.42 -34.10
CA SER A 188 22.15 0.41 -35.33
C SER A 188 22.20 -0.97 -36.00
N THR A 189 22.17 -2.05 -35.22
CA THR A 189 22.20 -3.44 -35.73
C THR A 189 20.81 -3.98 -36.09
N LEU A 190 19.75 -3.48 -35.47
CA LEU A 190 18.36 -3.87 -35.78
C LEU A 190 17.84 -3.29 -37.12
N ALA A 191 18.46 -2.22 -37.63
CA ALA A 191 18.08 -1.59 -38.89
C ALA A 191 18.26 -2.52 -40.11
N ASP A 192 19.14 -3.51 -40.01
CA ASP A 192 19.45 -4.47 -41.08
C ASP A 192 18.40 -5.61 -41.20
N PHE A 193 17.50 -5.77 -40.23
CA PHE A 193 16.50 -6.84 -40.18
C PHE A 193 15.07 -6.42 -40.56
N ARG A 194 14.92 -5.25 -41.22
CA ARG A 194 13.61 -4.65 -41.57
C ARG A 194 12.64 -5.59 -42.28
N PHE A 195 13.14 -6.46 -43.16
CA PHE A 195 12.32 -7.41 -43.91
C PHE A 195 11.74 -8.53 -43.02
N LEU A 196 12.52 -9.06 -42.07
CA LEU A 196 12.05 -10.08 -41.13
C LEU A 196 11.04 -9.51 -40.12
N LEU A 197 11.25 -8.26 -39.68
CA LEU A 197 10.30 -7.54 -38.84
C LEU A 197 8.95 -7.30 -39.55
N PHE A 198 8.99 -6.98 -40.85
CA PHE A 198 7.79 -6.82 -41.68
C PHE A 198 6.99 -8.12 -41.82
N LEU A 199 7.67 -9.23 -42.11
CA LEU A 199 7.03 -10.55 -42.23
C LEU A 199 6.37 -10.96 -40.90
N GLY A 200 7.07 -10.77 -39.79
CA GLY A 200 6.54 -11.07 -38.47
C GLY A 200 5.33 -10.21 -38.09
N PHE A 201 5.30 -8.93 -38.47
CA PHE A 201 4.16 -8.05 -38.24
C PHE A 201 2.90 -8.52 -39.00
N LEU A 202 3.07 -9.02 -40.23
CA LEU A 202 1.96 -9.50 -41.07
C LEU A 202 1.27 -10.76 -40.46
N PHE A 203 2.06 -11.70 -39.93
CA PHE A 203 1.56 -12.98 -39.43
C PHE A 203 1.25 -13.01 -37.91
N ALA A 204 1.75 -12.02 -37.16
CA ALA A 204 1.57 -11.97 -35.70
C ALA A 204 0.12 -12.01 -35.20
N PRO A 205 -0.85 -11.30 -35.81
CA PRO A 205 -2.25 -11.33 -35.33
C PRO A 205 -2.89 -12.72 -35.48
N LEU A 206 -2.54 -13.44 -36.55
CA LEU A 206 -3.12 -14.74 -36.87
C LEU A 206 -2.57 -15.83 -35.94
N LEU A 207 -1.25 -15.80 -35.72
CA LEU A 207 -0.58 -16.67 -34.75
C LEU A 207 -1.02 -16.37 -33.31
N LEU A 208 -1.20 -15.10 -32.93
CA LEU A 208 -1.69 -14.72 -31.60
C LEU A 208 -3.11 -15.23 -31.38
N SER A 209 -4.00 -15.08 -32.38
CA SER A 209 -5.35 -15.63 -32.32
C SER A 209 -5.35 -17.16 -32.18
N CYS A 210 -4.50 -17.87 -32.92
CA CYS A 210 -4.35 -19.33 -32.77
C CYS A 210 -3.86 -19.72 -31.36
N TYR A 211 -2.81 -19.07 -30.86
CA TYR A 211 -2.28 -19.32 -29.52
C TYR A 211 -3.32 -19.04 -28.41
N VAL A 212 -4.01 -17.90 -28.47
CA VAL A 212 -5.06 -17.55 -27.51
C VAL A 212 -6.20 -18.55 -27.55
N ARG A 213 -6.58 -19.07 -28.73
CA ARG A 213 -7.57 -20.14 -28.86
C ARG A 213 -7.11 -21.45 -28.21
N ILE A 214 -5.84 -21.84 -28.39
CA ILE A 214 -5.26 -23.03 -27.76
C ILE A 214 -5.27 -22.87 -26.24
N MET A 215 -4.76 -21.75 -25.73
CA MET A 215 -4.73 -21.46 -24.29
C MET A 215 -6.12 -21.32 -23.67
N ALA A 216 -7.08 -20.73 -24.40
CA ALA A 216 -8.48 -20.67 -23.98
C ALA A 216 -9.09 -22.06 -23.86
N ALA A 217 -8.81 -22.95 -24.83
CA ALA A 217 -9.24 -24.34 -24.79
C ALA A 217 -8.60 -25.12 -23.64
N GLU A 218 -7.29 -24.99 -23.43
CA GLU A 218 -6.56 -25.68 -22.34
C GLU A 218 -6.98 -25.20 -20.94
N SER A 219 -7.21 -23.90 -20.77
CA SER A 219 -7.54 -23.31 -19.47
C SER A 219 -9.04 -23.27 -19.17
N GLY A 220 -9.91 -23.72 -20.09
CA GLY A 220 -11.37 -23.62 -19.96
C GLY A 220 -11.89 -22.18 -19.90
N ARG A 221 -11.09 -21.22 -20.35
CA ARG A 221 -11.40 -19.78 -20.32
C ARG A 221 -11.88 -19.32 -21.69
N THR A 222 -12.60 -18.20 -21.73
CA THR A 222 -13.01 -17.62 -23.02
C THR A 222 -11.80 -17.03 -23.76
N TYR A 223 -11.87 -17.01 -25.09
CA TYR A 223 -10.87 -16.36 -25.94
C TYR A 223 -10.53 -14.95 -25.44
N PHE A 224 -11.53 -14.15 -25.08
CA PHE A 224 -11.33 -12.78 -24.59
C PHE A 224 -10.63 -12.71 -23.22
N GLN A 225 -10.91 -13.63 -22.29
CA GLN A 225 -10.23 -13.65 -20.99
C GLN A 225 -8.74 -13.92 -21.14
N VAL A 226 -8.38 -14.86 -22.01
CA VAL A 226 -6.98 -15.16 -22.34
C VAL A 226 -6.37 -14.01 -23.13
N LEU A 227 -7.04 -13.51 -24.17
CA LEU A 227 -6.56 -12.40 -25.00
C LEU A 227 -6.19 -11.17 -24.16
N LYS A 228 -6.98 -10.83 -23.15
CA LYS A 228 -6.76 -9.69 -22.25
C LYS A 228 -5.45 -9.77 -21.45
N GLU A 229 -4.91 -10.97 -21.23
CA GLU A 229 -3.65 -11.15 -20.51
C GLU A 229 -2.43 -10.82 -21.38
N TYR A 230 -2.58 -11.00 -22.70
CA TYR A 230 -1.50 -10.83 -23.69
C TYR A 230 -1.63 -9.52 -24.49
N ILE A 231 -2.84 -9.01 -24.64
CA ILE A 231 -3.09 -7.75 -25.30
C ILE A 231 -3.28 -6.64 -24.28
N THR A 232 -2.21 -5.88 -24.10
CA THR A 232 -2.29 -4.48 -23.68
C THR A 232 -2.18 -3.65 -24.96
N PHE A 233 -3.20 -2.86 -25.32
CA PHE A 233 -3.12 -1.98 -26.50
C PHE A 233 -2.55 -0.60 -26.16
N MET A 234 -2.48 -0.26 -24.88
CA MET A 234 -2.01 1.02 -24.39
C MET A 234 -0.89 0.81 -23.38
N PRO A 235 0.14 1.68 -23.35
CA PRO A 235 1.06 1.72 -22.23
C PRO A 235 0.26 2.11 -20.99
N VAL A 236 -0.08 1.13 -20.15
CA VAL A 236 -0.71 1.43 -18.88
C VAL A 236 0.41 1.85 -17.96
N MET A 237 0.47 3.16 -17.74
CA MET A 237 1.31 3.75 -16.72
C MET A 237 0.66 3.47 -15.38
N TYR A 238 0.93 2.29 -14.82
CA TYR A 238 0.68 2.04 -13.42
C TYR A 238 2.02 1.95 -12.72
N ALA A 239 2.19 2.76 -11.69
CA ALA A 239 3.22 2.49 -10.70
C ALA A 239 2.85 1.18 -9.99
N GLU A 240 3.73 0.17 -10.01
CA GLU A 240 3.58 -0.91 -9.04
C GLU A 240 3.55 -0.26 -7.64
N GLY A 241 2.50 -0.53 -6.87
CA GLY A 241 2.25 0.10 -5.57
C GLY A 241 1.32 1.31 -5.55
N GLU A 242 0.59 1.66 -6.64
CA GLU A 242 -0.49 2.66 -6.52
C GLU A 242 -1.49 2.24 -5.45
N LYS A 243 -1.56 3.02 -4.36
CA LYS A 243 -2.59 2.83 -3.33
C LYS A 243 -3.95 3.11 -4.00
N LYS A 244 -4.96 2.27 -3.74
CA LYS A 244 -6.35 2.47 -4.21
C LYS A 244 -6.97 3.83 -3.83
N THR A 245 -6.30 4.58 -2.95
CA THR A 245 -6.69 5.89 -2.41
C THR A 245 -6.16 7.08 -3.21
N GLU A 246 -5.38 6.87 -4.28
CA GLU A 246 -4.96 7.97 -5.15
C GLU A 246 -6.21 8.55 -5.87
N GLY A 247 -6.53 9.82 -5.59
CA GLY A 247 -7.70 10.50 -6.13
C GLY A 247 -7.76 10.53 -7.67
N VAL A 248 -8.89 10.99 -8.21
CA VAL A 248 -9.08 11.10 -9.67
C VAL A 248 -8.18 12.21 -10.22
N ALA A 249 -7.48 11.97 -11.34
CA ALA A 249 -6.66 12.96 -12.05
C ALA A 249 -7.50 14.00 -12.82
N GLY A 250 -8.31 14.77 -12.08
CA GLY A 250 -9.34 15.65 -12.62
C GLY A 250 -8.81 16.74 -13.56
N ILE A 251 -7.64 17.32 -13.28
CA ILE A 251 -7.04 18.36 -14.11
C ILE A 251 -6.51 17.78 -15.42
N THR A 252 -5.87 16.61 -15.39
CA THR A 252 -5.41 15.92 -16.61
C THR A 252 -6.60 15.68 -17.54
N TYR A 253 -7.70 15.14 -17.01
CA TYR A 253 -8.92 14.94 -17.81
C TYR A 253 -9.54 16.25 -18.28
N ALA A 254 -9.55 17.30 -17.46
CA ALA A 254 -10.04 18.61 -17.85
C ALA A 254 -9.21 19.22 -19.00
N ILE A 255 -7.88 19.14 -18.93
CA ILE A 255 -6.99 19.61 -20.00
C ILE A 255 -7.25 18.79 -21.27
N ILE A 256 -7.38 17.47 -21.18
CA ILE A 256 -7.71 16.63 -22.34
C ILE A 256 -9.03 17.08 -22.98
N PHE A 257 -10.08 17.26 -22.17
CA PHE A 257 -11.38 17.69 -22.64
C PHE A 257 -11.33 19.08 -23.30
N ILE A 258 -10.65 20.05 -22.67
CA ILE A 258 -10.46 21.39 -23.21
C ILE A 258 -9.73 21.35 -24.56
N ASN A 259 -8.68 20.55 -24.70
CA ASN A 259 -7.94 20.40 -25.96
C ASN A 259 -8.81 19.81 -27.08
N ILE A 260 -9.60 18.79 -26.77
CA ILE A 260 -10.55 18.20 -27.72
C ILE A 260 -11.60 19.24 -28.14
N PHE A 261 -12.16 19.96 -27.16
CA PHE A 261 -13.17 20.99 -27.40
C PHE A 261 -12.63 22.15 -28.24
N VAL A 262 -11.44 22.68 -27.90
CA VAL A 262 -10.79 23.75 -28.65
C VAL A 262 -10.48 23.31 -30.07
N PHE A 263 -9.96 22.10 -30.27
CA PHE A 263 -9.62 21.59 -31.59
C PHE A 263 -10.85 21.48 -32.50
N TYR A 264 -11.90 20.79 -32.07
CA TYR A 264 -13.11 20.64 -32.89
C TYR A 264 -13.92 21.94 -33.00
N GLY A 265 -13.88 22.80 -31.97
CA GLY A 265 -14.47 24.14 -32.04
C GLY A 265 -13.80 25.00 -33.11
N ILE A 266 -12.47 24.90 -33.25
CA ILE A 266 -11.72 25.57 -34.31
C ILE A 266 -12.08 24.99 -35.68
N GLU A 267 -12.11 23.67 -35.84
CA GLU A 267 -12.45 23.02 -37.13
C GLU A 267 -13.86 23.40 -37.64
N MET A 268 -14.81 23.68 -36.74
CA MET A 268 -16.19 23.96 -37.12
C MET A 268 -16.45 25.41 -37.54
N ASN A 269 -15.74 26.39 -36.97
CA ASN A 269 -16.19 27.79 -37.01
C ASN A 269 -15.08 28.85 -36.93
N VAL A 270 -13.80 28.49 -37.03
CA VAL A 270 -12.68 29.43 -36.88
C VAL A 270 -11.77 29.37 -38.10
N ASP A 271 -11.46 30.54 -38.66
CA ASP A 271 -10.55 30.70 -39.78
C ASP A 271 -9.07 30.65 -39.35
N VAL A 272 -8.20 30.32 -40.30
CA VAL A 272 -6.76 30.14 -40.04
C VAL A 272 -6.11 31.44 -39.55
N GLU A 273 -6.61 32.62 -39.95
CA GLU A 273 -6.08 33.91 -39.48
C GLU A 273 -6.31 34.11 -37.98
N THR A 274 -7.48 33.73 -37.46
CA THR A 274 -7.74 33.78 -36.02
C THR A 274 -6.77 32.89 -35.24
N ILE A 275 -6.43 31.71 -35.77
CA ILE A 275 -5.47 30.78 -35.12
C ILE A 275 -4.07 31.41 -35.03
N LYS A 276 -3.63 32.17 -36.04
CA LYS A 276 -2.31 32.84 -36.04
C LYS A 276 -2.18 33.90 -34.94
N GLY A 277 -3.28 34.39 -34.38
CA GLY A 277 -3.29 35.27 -33.21
C GLY A 277 -3.00 34.56 -31.87
N PHE A 278 -3.12 33.23 -31.83
CA PHE A 278 -3.03 32.44 -30.59
C PHE A 278 -1.81 31.51 -30.52
N VAL A 279 -0.97 31.47 -31.57
CA VAL A 279 0.32 30.77 -31.58
C VAL A 279 1.37 31.52 -30.77
N PHE A 280 2.30 30.82 -30.13
CA PHE A 280 3.32 31.43 -29.28
C PHE A 280 4.16 32.42 -30.08
N LEU A 281 4.18 33.68 -29.62
CA LEU A 281 4.63 34.85 -30.38
C LEU A 281 3.88 34.98 -31.72
N PRO A 282 2.72 35.65 -31.77
CA PRO A 282 1.87 35.72 -32.96
C PRO A 282 2.56 36.42 -34.14
N HIS A 283 2.07 36.17 -35.36
CA HIS A 283 2.61 36.81 -36.57
C HIS A 283 2.45 38.34 -36.55
N GLU A 284 1.33 38.81 -35.99
CA GLU A 284 1.03 40.24 -35.82
C GLU A 284 0.97 40.56 -34.32
N PRO A 285 2.11 40.74 -33.63
CA PRO A 285 2.13 40.91 -32.18
C PRO A 285 1.52 42.26 -31.76
N ASN A 286 0.68 42.22 -30.73
CA ASN A 286 0.10 43.37 -30.05
C ASN A 286 0.05 43.13 -28.53
N LEU A 287 -0.28 44.18 -27.77
CA LEU A 287 -0.28 44.14 -26.30
C LEU A 287 -1.26 43.11 -25.69
N PHE A 288 -2.25 42.65 -26.46
CA PHE A 288 -3.23 41.68 -26.02
C PHE A 288 -2.86 40.24 -26.43
N ASN A 289 -2.51 40.02 -27.70
CA ASN A 289 -2.28 38.67 -28.21
C ASN A 289 -0.96 38.06 -27.75
N VAL A 290 0.09 38.85 -27.48
CA VAL A 290 1.37 38.34 -26.98
C VAL A 290 1.22 37.66 -25.61
N PRO A 291 0.63 38.28 -24.57
CA PRO A 291 0.45 37.62 -23.29
C PRO A 291 -0.56 36.46 -23.38
N VAL A 292 -1.63 36.59 -24.16
CA VAL A 292 -2.63 35.51 -24.31
C VAL A 292 -2.05 34.29 -25.01
N SER A 293 -1.34 34.49 -26.12
CA SER A 293 -0.71 33.43 -26.91
C SER A 293 0.38 32.67 -26.17
N ALA A 294 1.02 33.29 -25.16
CA ALA A 294 1.95 32.60 -24.27
C ALA A 294 1.30 31.41 -23.52
N PHE A 295 -0.04 31.43 -23.37
CA PHE A 295 -0.79 30.34 -22.74
C PHE A 295 -1.62 29.54 -23.75
N THR A 296 -2.32 30.21 -24.66
CA THR A 296 -3.28 29.54 -25.56
C THR A 296 -2.61 28.61 -26.56
N HIS A 297 -1.35 28.85 -26.94
CA HIS A 297 -0.63 28.00 -27.88
C HIS A 297 -0.54 26.53 -27.42
N GLN A 298 -0.59 26.30 -26.10
CA GLN A 298 -0.54 24.97 -25.49
C GLN A 298 -1.81 24.15 -25.77
N PHE A 299 -2.89 24.80 -26.23
CA PHE A 299 -4.18 24.18 -26.49
C PHE A 299 -4.50 24.01 -27.99
N LEU A 300 -3.62 24.50 -28.86
CA LEU A 300 -3.77 24.44 -30.31
C LEU A 300 -3.09 23.21 -30.88
N HIS A 301 -3.67 22.62 -31.94
CA HIS A 301 -3.14 21.42 -32.59
C HIS A 301 -3.24 21.54 -34.11
N ALA A 302 -2.18 21.12 -34.81
CA ALA A 302 -2.08 21.21 -36.28
C ALA A 302 -2.86 20.12 -37.04
N GLY A 303 -3.53 19.20 -36.33
CA GLY A 303 -4.32 18.12 -36.93
C GLY A 303 -4.68 17.01 -35.94
N GLN A 304 -5.57 16.10 -36.36
CA GLN A 304 -6.12 15.06 -35.49
C GLN A 304 -5.04 14.12 -34.92
N GLY A 305 -4.06 13.71 -35.72
CA GLY A 305 -2.95 12.87 -35.24
C GLY A 305 -2.09 13.56 -34.17
N HIS A 306 -1.89 14.88 -34.30
CA HIS A 306 -1.16 15.68 -33.32
C HIS A 306 -1.98 15.79 -32.01
N LEU A 307 -3.29 16.03 -32.09
CA LEU A 307 -4.18 16.06 -30.93
C LEU A 307 -4.18 14.72 -30.19
N TRP A 308 -4.58 13.63 -30.86
CA TRP A 308 -4.75 12.34 -30.19
C TRP A 308 -3.44 11.77 -29.65
N GLY A 309 -2.32 12.01 -30.35
CA GLY A 309 -0.99 11.69 -29.84
C GLY A 309 -0.70 12.42 -28.52
N ASN A 310 -0.89 13.74 -28.49
CA ASN A 310 -0.68 14.53 -27.27
C ASN A 310 -1.62 14.08 -26.14
N MET A 311 -2.90 13.84 -26.42
CA MET A 311 -3.85 13.43 -25.39
C MET A 311 -3.53 12.05 -24.81
N LEU A 312 -3.05 11.11 -25.64
CA LEU A 312 -2.60 9.79 -25.17
C LEU A 312 -1.41 9.93 -24.22
N PHE A 313 -0.39 10.73 -24.57
CA PHE A 313 0.77 10.96 -23.71
C PHE A 313 0.40 11.72 -22.43
N LEU A 314 -0.45 12.73 -22.54
CA LEU A 314 -0.94 13.50 -21.39
C LEU A 314 -1.75 12.60 -20.44
N TRP A 315 -2.62 11.74 -20.96
CA TRP A 315 -3.33 10.78 -20.12
C TRP A 315 -2.36 9.81 -19.42
N ALA A 316 -1.40 9.26 -20.17
CA ALA A 316 -0.45 8.28 -19.64
C ALA A 316 0.47 8.87 -18.55
N VAL A 317 1.10 10.02 -18.81
CA VAL A 317 2.07 10.62 -17.90
C VAL A 317 1.42 11.59 -16.90
N GLY A 318 0.44 12.37 -17.36
CA GLY A 318 -0.22 13.40 -16.55
C GLY A 318 -0.98 12.83 -15.37
N THR A 319 -1.71 11.73 -15.56
CA THR A 319 -2.48 11.12 -14.46
C THR A 319 -1.58 10.67 -13.31
N VAL A 320 -0.44 10.06 -13.62
CA VAL A 320 0.54 9.58 -12.62
C VAL A 320 1.20 10.74 -11.88
N VAL A 321 1.55 11.81 -12.58
CA VAL A 321 2.17 12.99 -11.97
C VAL A 321 1.16 13.74 -11.12
N GLU A 322 -0.04 14.01 -11.63
CA GLU A 322 -1.09 14.75 -10.94
C GLU A 322 -1.49 14.11 -9.61
N LYS A 323 -1.65 12.78 -9.58
CA LYS A 323 -1.95 12.04 -8.36
C LYS A 323 -0.89 12.20 -7.27
N ARG A 324 0.38 12.44 -7.65
CA ARG A 324 1.51 12.57 -6.71
C ARG A 324 1.78 13.98 -6.24
N ILE A 325 1.59 14.97 -7.11
CA ILE A 325 1.89 16.37 -6.79
C ILE A 325 0.62 17.18 -6.47
N GLY A 326 -0.56 16.61 -6.71
CA GLY A 326 -1.86 17.25 -6.51
C GLY A 326 -2.29 18.17 -7.66
N HIS A 327 -3.60 18.40 -7.76
CA HIS A 327 -4.24 19.15 -8.84
C HIS A 327 -3.65 20.54 -9.08
N GLY A 328 -3.47 21.34 -8.02
CA GLY A 328 -3.02 22.73 -8.13
C GLY A 328 -1.58 22.86 -8.62
N ARG A 329 -0.66 22.07 -8.06
CA ARG A 329 0.75 22.05 -8.51
C ARG A 329 0.86 21.52 -9.93
N PHE A 330 0.08 20.49 -10.26
CA PHE A 330 0.06 19.93 -11.61
C PHE A 330 -0.36 20.97 -12.67
N LEU A 331 -1.47 21.68 -12.45
CA LEU A 331 -1.92 22.72 -13.38
C LEU A 331 -0.85 23.81 -13.54
N LEU A 332 -0.29 24.30 -12.43
CA LEU A 332 0.75 25.33 -12.46
C LEU A 332 1.98 24.85 -13.24
N PHE A 333 2.48 23.64 -12.95
CA PHE A 333 3.68 23.13 -13.60
C PHE A 333 3.47 22.80 -15.07
N TYR A 334 2.27 22.34 -15.46
CA TYR A 334 1.91 22.15 -16.87
C TYR A 334 2.06 23.46 -17.64
N ILE A 335 1.41 24.53 -17.14
CA ILE A 335 1.43 25.84 -17.78
C ILE A 335 2.84 26.45 -17.82
N LEU A 336 3.57 26.42 -16.70
CA LEU A 336 4.93 26.95 -16.62
C LEU A 336 5.91 26.17 -17.53
N SER A 337 5.72 24.86 -17.67
CA SER A 337 6.51 24.06 -18.60
C SER A 337 6.23 24.42 -20.06
N GLY A 338 4.97 24.68 -20.43
CA GLY A 338 4.62 25.16 -21.76
C GLY A 338 5.22 26.54 -22.06
N LEU A 339 5.29 27.44 -21.07
CA LEU A 339 5.98 28.72 -21.20
C LEU A 339 7.49 28.53 -21.41
N ALA A 340 8.14 27.69 -20.59
CA ALA A 340 9.57 27.37 -20.73
C ALA A 340 9.88 26.75 -22.12
N SER A 341 8.96 25.91 -22.61
CA SER A 341 9.01 25.32 -23.94
C SER A 341 8.99 26.37 -25.05
N GLY A 342 8.03 27.29 -25.02
CA GLY A 342 7.93 28.37 -26.01
C GLY A 342 9.14 29.31 -25.97
N LEU A 343 9.61 29.68 -24.77
CA LEU A 343 10.77 30.56 -24.60
C LEU A 343 12.06 29.94 -25.16
N LEU A 344 12.34 28.67 -24.87
CA LEU A 344 13.54 28.01 -25.39
C LEU A 344 13.45 27.85 -26.92
N PHE A 345 12.29 27.46 -27.44
CA PHE A 345 12.08 27.33 -28.88
C PHE A 345 12.40 28.63 -29.62
N VAL A 346 11.80 29.75 -29.18
CA VAL A 346 12.02 31.06 -29.79
C VAL A 346 13.47 31.48 -29.69
N LEU A 347 14.11 31.29 -28.54
CA LEU A 347 15.52 31.63 -28.35
C LEU A 347 16.40 30.90 -29.37
N ILE A 348 16.20 29.58 -29.54
CA ILE A 348 17.00 28.78 -30.46
C ILE A 348 16.74 29.20 -31.91
N VAL A 349 15.49 29.33 -32.34
CA VAL A 349 15.15 29.75 -33.71
C VAL A 349 15.73 31.14 -34.01
N ARG A 350 15.65 32.06 -33.04
CA ARG A 350 16.17 33.42 -33.20
C ARG A 350 17.69 33.45 -33.34
N VAL A 351 18.40 32.66 -32.53
CA VAL A 351 19.86 32.62 -32.52
C VAL A 351 20.43 31.91 -33.75
N PHE A 352 19.84 30.80 -34.17
CA PHE A 352 20.41 29.94 -35.21
C PHE A 352 19.82 30.17 -36.62
N HIS A 353 18.56 30.58 -36.73
CA HIS A 353 17.89 30.78 -38.02
C HIS A 353 17.58 32.25 -38.32
N GLY A 354 17.77 33.16 -37.36
CA GLY A 354 17.54 34.60 -37.53
C GLY A 354 16.06 35.00 -37.75
N ALA A 355 15.14 34.04 -37.73
CA ALA A 355 13.71 34.23 -38.01
C ALA A 355 12.86 34.30 -36.73
N SER A 356 11.63 34.78 -36.88
CA SER A 356 10.58 34.67 -35.87
C SER A 356 9.92 33.29 -36.03
N GLY A 357 10.19 32.38 -35.10
CA GLY A 357 9.54 31.06 -35.07
C GLY A 357 8.21 31.11 -34.33
N HIS A 358 7.19 30.44 -34.86
CA HIS A 358 5.88 30.29 -34.23
C HIS A 358 5.70 28.86 -33.72
N LEU A 359 5.09 28.70 -32.56
CA LEU A 359 4.87 27.40 -31.93
C LEU A 359 3.40 27.22 -31.55
N LEU A 360 2.86 26.02 -31.77
CA LEU A 360 1.58 25.57 -31.27
C LEU A 360 1.68 24.10 -30.87
N GLY A 361 0.94 23.70 -29.84
CA GLY A 361 0.91 22.32 -29.38
C GLY A 361 1.02 22.17 -27.87
N ALA A 362 0.25 21.23 -27.32
CA ALA A 362 0.37 20.78 -25.94
C ALA A 362 1.70 20.04 -25.66
N SER A 363 2.40 19.59 -26.70
CA SER A 363 3.56 18.69 -26.57
C SER A 363 4.68 19.27 -25.72
N GLY A 364 4.93 20.58 -25.78
CA GLY A 364 5.92 21.25 -24.92
C GLY A 364 5.60 21.14 -23.42
N ALA A 365 4.35 21.41 -23.04
CA ALA A 365 3.89 21.25 -21.66
C ALA A 365 3.92 19.78 -21.23
N ILE A 366 3.53 18.85 -22.11
CA ILE A 366 3.60 17.40 -21.87
C ILE A 366 5.05 16.94 -21.66
N SER A 367 6.00 17.42 -22.45
CA SER A 367 7.43 17.15 -22.25
C SER A 367 7.91 17.66 -20.88
N GLY A 368 7.37 18.78 -20.38
CA GLY A 368 7.62 19.21 -19.02
C GLY A 368 7.02 18.32 -17.95
N VAL A 369 5.81 17.82 -18.16
CA VAL A 369 5.24 16.76 -17.31
C VAL A 369 6.14 15.52 -17.30
N MET A 370 6.75 15.14 -18.42
CA MET A 370 7.76 14.08 -18.47
C MET A 370 9.03 14.45 -17.69
N GLY A 371 9.49 15.71 -17.74
CA GLY A 371 10.59 16.20 -16.91
C GLY A 371 10.31 16.09 -15.41
N ILE A 372 9.09 16.44 -15.00
CA ILE A 372 8.62 16.28 -13.61
C ILE A 372 8.55 14.80 -13.24
N PHE A 373 8.03 13.96 -14.15
CA PHE A 373 7.98 12.52 -13.96
C PHE A 373 9.39 11.95 -13.71
N ALA A 374 10.39 12.39 -14.47
CA ALA A 374 11.77 11.93 -14.32
C ALA A 374 12.35 12.20 -12.92
N ILE A 375 11.87 13.22 -12.21
CA ILE A 375 12.31 13.53 -10.84
C ILE A 375 11.39 12.88 -9.80
N ARG A 376 10.07 13.10 -9.90
CA ARG A 376 9.11 12.66 -8.87
C ARG A 376 8.83 11.16 -8.90
N CYS A 377 9.01 10.52 -10.06
CA CYS A 377 8.63 9.13 -10.31
C CYS A 377 9.79 8.28 -10.86
N TYR A 378 11.04 8.70 -10.63
CA TYR A 378 12.24 8.09 -11.22
C TYR A 378 12.38 6.58 -10.97
N PHE A 379 11.90 6.10 -9.82
CA PHE A 379 11.96 4.70 -9.42
C PHE A 379 10.79 3.86 -9.96
N LYS A 380 9.81 4.49 -10.64
CA LYS A 380 8.67 3.80 -11.22
C LYS A 380 9.01 3.24 -12.60
N SER A 381 8.42 2.10 -12.92
CA SER A 381 8.53 1.45 -14.23
C SER A 381 7.32 1.77 -15.09
N MET A 382 7.56 2.02 -16.38
CA MET A 382 6.50 2.08 -17.37
C MET A 382 6.34 0.71 -18.02
N VAL A 383 5.09 0.27 -18.20
CA VAL A 383 4.78 -1.01 -18.83
C VAL A 383 4.32 -0.75 -20.25
N PHE A 384 5.15 -1.12 -21.22
CA PHE A 384 4.79 -1.06 -22.62
C PHE A 384 4.34 -2.44 -23.09
N PRO A 385 3.19 -2.52 -23.78
CA PRO A 385 2.99 -3.61 -24.72
C PRO A 385 3.95 -3.39 -25.90
N LEU A 386 4.85 -4.33 -26.16
CA LEU A 386 5.60 -4.33 -27.41
C LEU A 386 4.81 -5.09 -28.47
N PRO A 387 4.18 -4.43 -29.46
CA PRO A 387 3.59 -5.15 -30.60
C PRO A 387 4.67 -5.79 -31.49
N ILE A 388 5.87 -5.20 -31.57
CA ILE A 388 6.94 -5.61 -32.52
C ILE A 388 7.74 -6.83 -32.04
N LEU A 389 7.79 -7.11 -30.73
CA LEU A 389 8.37 -8.33 -30.14
C LEU A 389 7.31 -9.38 -29.79
N GLY A 390 6.04 -9.08 -30.04
CA GLY A 390 4.93 -10.03 -29.92
C GLY A 390 5.17 -11.32 -30.70
N ILE A 391 5.98 -11.29 -31.76
CA ILE A 391 6.40 -12.49 -32.51
C ILE A 391 7.11 -13.52 -31.62
N PHE A 392 7.92 -13.09 -30.65
CA PHE A 392 8.55 -14.02 -29.71
C PHE A 392 7.59 -14.50 -28.62
N SER A 393 6.56 -13.71 -28.30
CA SER A 393 5.42 -14.15 -27.47
C SER A 393 4.55 -15.20 -28.16
N LEU A 394 4.72 -15.43 -29.48
CA LEU A 394 4.07 -16.52 -30.24
C LEU A 394 4.82 -17.85 -30.12
N ILE A 395 6.13 -17.79 -29.84
CA ILE A 395 7.01 -18.98 -29.75
C ILE A 395 7.23 -19.37 -28.29
N LEU A 396 7.24 -18.41 -27.37
CA LEU A 396 7.43 -18.61 -25.94
C LEU A 396 6.19 -18.10 -25.19
N PRO A 397 5.58 -18.89 -24.27
CA PRO A 397 4.36 -18.56 -23.55
C PRO A 397 4.62 -17.52 -22.45
N ILE A 398 5.10 -16.34 -22.83
CA ILE A 398 5.52 -15.27 -21.93
C ILE A 398 4.76 -14.01 -22.34
N SER A 399 3.89 -13.51 -21.46
CA SER A 399 3.37 -12.14 -21.58
C SER A 399 4.54 -11.17 -21.41
N LEU A 400 5.17 -10.78 -22.52
CA LEU A 400 6.30 -9.85 -22.56
C LEU A 400 5.80 -8.42 -22.32
N LYS A 401 5.26 -8.18 -21.12
CA LYS A 401 5.11 -6.85 -20.56
C LYS A 401 6.52 -6.31 -20.36
N VAL A 402 6.97 -5.48 -21.28
CA VAL A 402 8.29 -4.87 -21.15
C VAL A 402 8.18 -3.75 -20.13
N ARG A 403 8.81 -4.00 -18.99
CA ARG A 403 8.92 -3.05 -17.89
C ARG A 403 10.24 -2.34 -18.09
N LEU A 404 10.14 -1.11 -18.53
CA LEU A 404 11.30 -0.23 -18.64
C LEU A 404 11.21 0.80 -17.54
N ASN A 405 12.35 1.09 -16.92
CA ASN A 405 12.40 2.21 -16.00
C ASN A 405 12.05 3.50 -16.73
N SER A 406 11.22 4.33 -16.11
CA SER A 406 10.74 5.59 -16.70
C SER A 406 11.87 6.52 -17.18
N LEU A 407 13.00 6.58 -16.47
CA LEU A 407 14.16 7.39 -16.86
C LEU A 407 14.74 6.96 -18.20
N VAL A 408 14.73 5.66 -18.49
CA VAL A 408 15.23 5.12 -19.77
C VAL A 408 14.39 5.65 -20.91
N ILE A 409 13.07 5.62 -20.77
CA ILE A 409 12.15 6.09 -21.80
C ILE A 409 12.26 7.60 -21.95
N ILE A 410 12.17 8.36 -20.86
CA ILE A 410 12.26 9.82 -20.89
C ILE A 410 13.61 10.26 -21.47
N GLY A 411 14.70 9.58 -21.11
CA GLY A 411 16.03 9.81 -21.67
C GLY A 411 16.11 9.51 -23.17
N LEU A 412 15.48 8.44 -23.66
CA LEU A 412 15.39 8.15 -25.10
C LEU A 412 14.59 9.23 -25.84
N PHE A 413 13.49 9.74 -25.27
CA PHE A 413 12.74 10.87 -25.84
C PHE A 413 13.61 12.13 -25.90
N PHE A 414 14.28 12.48 -24.80
CA PHE A 414 15.19 13.62 -24.75
C PHE A 414 16.29 13.52 -25.82
N LEU A 415 16.93 12.37 -25.96
CA LEU A 415 17.97 12.16 -26.96
C LEU A 415 17.42 12.20 -28.39
N SER A 416 16.20 11.69 -28.61
CA SER A 416 15.52 11.80 -29.90
C SER A 416 15.24 13.25 -30.26
N ASP A 417 14.76 14.06 -29.32
CA ASP A 417 14.51 15.49 -29.53
C ASP A 417 15.82 16.25 -29.71
N LEU A 418 16.87 15.95 -28.94
CA LEU A 418 18.17 16.57 -29.10
C LEU A 418 18.77 16.28 -30.48
N SER A 419 18.72 15.01 -30.92
CA SER A 419 19.17 14.62 -32.26
C SER A 419 18.37 15.32 -33.36
N GLY A 420 17.04 15.37 -33.21
CA GLY A 420 16.16 16.04 -34.17
C GLY A 420 16.40 17.55 -34.24
N GLY A 421 16.57 18.20 -33.08
CA GLY A 421 16.83 19.63 -32.96
C GLY A 421 18.22 20.04 -33.49
N ILE A 422 19.26 19.24 -33.25
CA ILE A 422 20.57 19.42 -33.88
C ILE A 422 20.45 19.30 -35.41
N GLY A 423 19.69 18.31 -35.90
CA GLY A 423 19.42 18.15 -37.33
C GLY A 423 18.71 19.37 -37.94
N GLN A 424 17.79 20.00 -37.20
CA GLN A 424 17.10 21.22 -37.65
C GLN A 424 18.04 22.42 -37.74
N ILE A 425 18.99 22.55 -36.81
CA ILE A 425 20.05 23.59 -36.87
C ILE A 425 21.01 23.31 -38.03
N ALA A 426 21.38 22.04 -38.25
CA ALA A 426 22.28 21.62 -39.32
C ALA A 426 21.64 21.59 -40.72
N GLY A 427 20.33 21.83 -40.82
CA GLY A 427 19.57 21.74 -42.09
C GLY A 427 19.39 20.32 -42.63
N THR A 428 19.72 19.29 -41.86
CA THR A 428 19.60 17.87 -42.24
C THR A 428 18.25 17.26 -41.86
N ASN A 429 17.45 17.96 -41.06
CA ASN A 429 16.11 17.55 -40.64
C ASN A 429 15.09 18.67 -40.92
N THR A 430 14.12 18.38 -41.76
CA THR A 430 13.03 19.30 -42.15
C THR A 430 11.70 18.96 -41.47
N SER A 431 11.72 18.17 -40.40
CA SER A 431 10.49 17.83 -39.66
C SER A 431 9.85 19.07 -39.03
N ASN A 432 8.51 19.12 -39.06
CA ASN A 432 7.71 20.15 -38.38
C ASN A 432 7.53 19.88 -36.88
N ILE A 433 8.46 19.12 -36.27
CA ILE A 433 8.42 18.77 -34.85
C ILE A 433 9.16 19.85 -34.06
N GLY A 434 8.53 20.39 -33.02
CA GLY A 434 9.15 21.37 -32.12
C GLY A 434 10.17 20.76 -31.16
N HIS A 435 11.25 20.15 -31.67
CA HIS A 435 12.24 19.44 -30.84
C HIS A 435 12.83 20.30 -29.72
N TRP A 436 13.22 21.55 -30.02
CA TRP A 436 13.72 22.50 -29.02
C TRP A 436 12.63 22.95 -28.03
N ALA A 437 11.37 22.95 -28.47
CA ALA A 437 10.24 23.19 -27.59
C ALA A 437 10.07 22.03 -26.58
N HIS A 438 10.18 20.78 -27.03
CA HIS A 438 10.12 19.60 -26.15
C HIS A 438 11.25 19.62 -25.11
N ILE A 439 12.48 19.92 -25.53
CA ILE A 439 13.63 20.05 -24.64
C ILE A 439 13.38 21.16 -23.60
N GLY A 440 12.88 22.32 -24.03
CA GLY A 440 12.61 23.45 -23.14
C GLY A 440 11.53 23.13 -22.11
N GLY A 441 10.48 22.45 -22.55
CA GLY A 441 9.44 21.95 -21.67
C GLY A 441 10.00 20.97 -20.64
N MET A 442 10.74 19.95 -21.10
CA MET A 442 11.32 18.91 -20.23
C MET A 442 12.29 19.49 -19.20
N LEU A 443 13.20 20.38 -19.62
CA LEU A 443 14.11 21.06 -18.70
C LEU A 443 13.35 21.97 -17.71
N GLY A 444 12.34 22.70 -18.19
CA GLY A 444 11.47 23.50 -17.33
C GLY A 444 10.79 22.65 -16.25
N GLY A 445 10.25 21.49 -16.63
CA GLY A 445 9.67 20.53 -15.71
C GLY A 445 10.65 19.97 -14.68
N VAL A 446 11.87 19.60 -15.12
CA VAL A 446 12.94 19.14 -14.22
C VAL A 446 13.33 20.24 -13.22
N ILE A 447 13.50 21.48 -13.69
CA ILE A 447 13.83 22.63 -12.83
C ILE A 447 12.72 22.87 -11.81
N LEU A 448 11.46 22.89 -12.22
CA LEU A 448 10.31 23.03 -11.32
C LEU A 448 10.29 21.90 -10.29
N ALA A 449 10.49 20.65 -10.71
CA ALA A 449 10.52 19.51 -9.80
C ALA A 449 11.65 19.61 -8.76
N MET A 450 12.84 20.09 -9.15
CA MET A 450 13.95 20.34 -8.23
C MET A 450 13.65 21.50 -7.27
N MET A 451 13.14 22.63 -7.77
CA MET A 451 12.80 23.81 -6.96
C MET A 451 11.77 23.49 -5.88
N PHE A 452 10.79 22.65 -6.20
CA PHE A 452 9.75 22.21 -5.27
C PHE A 452 10.13 20.94 -4.50
N LYS A 453 11.39 20.50 -4.58
CA LYS A 453 11.93 19.34 -3.84
C LYS A 453 11.13 18.05 -4.04
N LEU A 454 10.54 17.87 -5.23
CA LEU A 454 9.78 16.67 -5.57
C LEU A 454 10.64 15.40 -5.58
N GLY A 455 11.96 15.54 -5.71
CA GLY A 455 12.90 14.43 -5.53
C GLY A 455 12.89 13.88 -4.11
N GLU A 456 12.83 14.73 -3.09
CA GLU A 456 12.79 14.30 -1.68
C GLU A 456 11.50 13.52 -1.39
N GLU A 457 10.36 14.00 -1.88
CA GLU A 457 9.09 13.28 -1.78
C GLU A 457 9.13 11.91 -2.48
N ALA A 458 9.90 11.80 -3.59
CA ALA A 458 10.08 10.55 -4.31
C ALA A 458 10.93 9.54 -3.53
N ILE A 459 11.96 10.01 -2.81
CA ILE A 459 12.80 9.19 -1.92
C ILE A 459 11.94 8.58 -0.82
N ASP A 460 11.13 9.41 -0.16
CA ASP A 460 10.24 8.97 0.92
C ASP A 460 9.24 7.91 0.43
N GLU A 461 8.56 8.16 -0.70
CA GLU A 461 7.64 7.18 -1.31
C GLU A 461 8.35 5.87 -1.66
N ARG A 462 9.56 5.94 -2.22
CA ARG A 462 10.33 4.75 -2.61
C ARG A 462 10.67 3.86 -1.42
N HIS A 463 11.13 4.44 -0.31
CA HIS A 463 11.47 3.66 0.88
C HIS A 463 10.25 3.00 1.52
N MET A 464 9.10 3.69 1.50
CA MET A 464 7.82 3.12 1.91
C MET A 464 7.36 1.99 0.99
N ASP A 465 7.51 2.14 -0.32
CA ASP A 465 7.20 1.09 -1.30
C ASP A 465 8.07 -0.16 -1.10
N ILE A 466 9.36 0.00 -0.78
CA ILE A 466 10.27 -1.12 -0.50
C ILE A 466 9.82 -1.87 0.75
N GLY A 467 9.46 -1.16 1.83
CA GLY A 467 8.91 -1.76 3.04
C GLY A 467 7.60 -2.52 2.77
N THR A 468 6.70 -1.91 2.00
CA THR A 468 5.43 -2.53 1.59
C THR A 468 5.67 -3.80 0.76
N GLN A 469 6.59 -3.77 -0.20
CA GLN A 469 6.94 -4.93 -1.01
C GLN A 469 7.51 -6.08 -0.18
N ALA A 470 8.29 -5.76 0.86
CA ALA A 470 8.84 -6.76 1.78
C ALA A 470 7.75 -7.44 2.61
N MET A 471 6.72 -6.70 3.00
CA MET A 471 5.60 -7.20 3.80
C MET A 471 4.55 -7.96 2.97
N GLU A 472 4.07 -7.37 1.87
CA GLU A 472 2.90 -7.87 1.15
C GLU A 472 3.26 -8.87 0.04
N THR A 473 4.33 -8.59 -0.70
CA THR A 473 4.63 -9.32 -1.96
C THR A 473 5.77 -10.32 -1.84
N GLY A 474 6.64 -10.15 -0.83
CA GLY A 474 7.88 -10.92 -0.71
C GLY A 474 8.90 -10.70 -1.84
N LYS A 475 8.66 -9.73 -2.74
CA LYS A 475 9.61 -9.35 -3.80
C LYS A 475 10.92 -8.80 -3.23
N VAL A 476 10.85 -8.22 -2.04
CA VAL A 476 11.99 -7.71 -1.28
C VAL A 476 12.09 -8.53 0.01
N ASN A 477 13.31 -8.80 0.48
CA ASN A 477 13.49 -9.48 1.76
C ASN A 477 13.19 -8.54 2.94
N LEU A 478 12.89 -9.11 4.12
CA LEU A 478 12.49 -8.32 5.29
C LEU A 478 13.60 -7.39 5.77
N GLU A 479 14.87 -7.83 5.72
CA GLU A 479 16.02 -7.03 6.15
C GLU A 479 16.16 -5.74 5.33
N THR A 480 16.01 -5.82 4.00
CA THR A 480 16.04 -4.65 3.11
C THR A 480 14.81 -3.77 3.32
N GLY A 481 13.64 -4.38 3.59
CA GLY A 481 12.42 -3.68 3.95
C GLY A 481 12.59 -2.87 5.24
N GLU A 482 13.10 -3.51 6.28
CA GLU A 482 13.37 -2.91 7.59
C GLU A 482 14.36 -1.75 7.48
N ALA A 483 15.52 -1.97 6.83
CA ALA A 483 16.51 -0.93 6.60
C ALA A 483 15.92 0.28 5.85
N SER A 484 15.05 0.02 4.88
CA SER A 484 14.37 1.09 4.12
C SER A 484 13.37 1.87 4.96
N LEU A 485 12.60 1.20 5.81
CA LEU A 485 11.64 1.84 6.70
C LEU A 485 12.32 2.63 7.82
N ARG A 486 13.45 2.13 8.35
CA ARG A 486 14.29 2.88 9.30
C ARG A 486 14.84 4.15 8.69
N TYR A 487 15.28 4.09 7.42
CA TYR A 487 15.70 5.29 6.69
C TYR A 487 14.55 6.29 6.52
N ALA A 488 13.34 5.82 6.18
CA ALA A 488 12.16 6.67 6.12
C ALA A 488 11.85 7.34 7.47
N LEU A 489 11.99 6.61 8.59
CA LEU A 489 11.80 7.18 9.94
C LEU A 489 12.88 8.17 10.37
N GLN A 490 14.12 8.02 9.89
CA GLN A 490 15.16 9.01 10.15
C GLN A 490 14.82 10.37 9.52
N ARG A 491 14.15 10.35 8.36
CA ARG A 491 13.72 11.55 7.63
C ARG A 491 12.41 12.12 8.15
N ASP A 492 11.46 11.26 8.47
CA ASP A 492 10.19 11.63 9.12
C ASP A 492 9.94 10.75 10.36
N PRO A 493 10.42 11.18 11.55
CA PRO A 493 10.18 10.49 12.81
C PRO A 493 8.71 10.40 13.20
N GLY A 494 7.80 11.12 12.52
CA GLY A 494 6.36 11.08 12.75
C GLY A 494 5.59 10.13 11.82
N ASN A 495 6.28 9.39 10.95
CA ASN A 495 5.66 8.51 9.97
C ASN A 495 5.08 7.24 10.63
N ALA A 496 3.81 7.31 11.00
CA ALA A 496 3.09 6.21 11.66
C ALA A 496 2.97 4.95 10.79
N GLU A 497 2.89 5.08 9.46
CA GLU A 497 2.85 3.92 8.57
C GLU A 497 4.19 3.17 8.58
N ALA A 498 5.31 3.89 8.58
CA ALA A 498 6.64 3.29 8.68
C ALA A 498 6.84 2.59 10.04
N MET A 499 6.39 3.22 11.13
CA MET A 499 6.39 2.60 12.46
C MET A 499 5.56 1.33 12.49
N LEU A 500 4.34 1.35 11.96
CA LEU A 500 3.47 0.18 11.95
C LEU A 500 4.14 -0.99 11.20
N MET A 501 4.68 -0.73 10.00
CA MET A 501 5.38 -1.77 9.24
C MET A 501 6.63 -2.29 9.94
N LEU A 502 7.39 -1.45 10.64
CA LEU A 502 8.51 -1.91 11.47
C LEU A 502 8.04 -2.75 12.66
N GLY A 503 6.95 -2.35 13.30
CA GLY A 503 6.28 -3.16 14.32
C GLY A 503 5.93 -4.55 13.80
N GLN A 504 5.34 -4.62 12.61
CA GLN A 504 4.98 -5.87 11.93
C GLN A 504 6.19 -6.72 11.56
N ILE A 505 7.25 -6.13 10.99
CA ILE A 505 8.48 -6.84 10.63
C ILE A 505 9.14 -7.41 11.89
N ASN A 506 9.33 -6.57 12.92
CA ASN A 506 10.01 -6.96 14.16
C ASN A 506 9.19 -7.95 14.99
N SER A 507 7.87 -8.04 14.76
CA SER A 507 6.98 -8.95 15.48
C SER A 507 6.55 -10.16 14.65
N LYS A 508 7.13 -10.36 13.45
CA LYS A 508 6.68 -11.37 12.49
C LYS A 508 6.74 -12.80 13.03
N TYR A 509 7.72 -13.10 13.87
CA TYR A 509 7.93 -14.43 14.44
C TYR A 509 7.55 -14.54 15.93
N GLY A 510 6.94 -13.50 16.48
CA GLY A 510 6.59 -13.42 17.90
C GLY A 510 6.78 -12.01 18.45
N PRO A 511 6.39 -11.76 19.71
CA PRO A 511 6.55 -10.45 20.33
C PRO A 511 8.03 -10.07 20.47
N SER A 512 8.37 -8.83 20.10
CA SER A 512 9.67 -8.20 20.37
C SER A 512 9.50 -6.85 21.05
N ASP A 513 10.44 -6.45 21.90
CA ASP A 513 10.35 -5.16 22.60
C ASP A 513 10.31 -4.00 21.61
N GLU A 514 11.23 -4.00 20.64
CA GLU A 514 11.30 -2.97 19.61
C GLU A 514 10.04 -2.94 18.72
N GLY A 515 9.52 -4.10 18.33
CA GLY A 515 8.27 -4.18 17.58
C GLY A 515 7.09 -3.58 18.35
N GLY A 516 7.04 -3.83 19.67
CA GLY A 516 5.96 -3.36 20.54
C GLY A 516 6.00 -1.85 20.72
N ASP A 517 7.19 -1.27 20.80
CA ASP A 517 7.41 0.16 20.86
C ASP A 517 6.95 0.86 19.57
N PHE A 518 7.30 0.28 18.41
CA PHE A 518 6.86 0.81 17.12
C PHE A 518 5.35 0.75 16.95
N TYR A 519 4.72 -0.38 17.30
CA TYR A 519 3.26 -0.48 17.32
C TYR A 519 2.61 0.58 18.20
N SER A 520 3.07 0.71 19.45
CA SER A 520 2.50 1.66 20.41
C SER A 520 2.56 3.10 19.89
N LYS A 521 3.71 3.50 19.33
CA LYS A 521 3.88 4.83 18.71
C LYS A 521 2.96 5.03 17.50
N ALA A 522 2.88 4.03 16.61
CA ALA A 522 2.01 4.09 15.43
C ALA A 522 0.53 4.21 15.81
N ILE A 523 0.06 3.37 16.73
CA ILE A 523 -1.32 3.34 17.22
C ILE A 523 -1.70 4.69 17.84
N ARG A 524 -0.81 5.26 18.66
CA ARG A 524 -1.02 6.58 19.27
C ARG A 524 -1.22 7.66 18.21
N ILE A 525 -0.41 7.68 17.16
CA ILE A 525 -0.56 8.67 16.07
C ILE A 525 -1.85 8.44 15.28
N PHE A 526 -2.15 7.18 14.91
CA PHE A 526 -3.36 6.85 14.17
C PHE A 526 -4.64 7.13 14.95
N ALA A 527 -4.64 6.96 16.28
CA ALA A 527 -5.83 7.21 17.10
C ALA A 527 -6.36 8.65 16.98
N HIS A 528 -5.49 9.59 16.61
CA HIS A 528 -5.87 10.98 16.36
C HIS A 528 -6.20 11.28 14.88
N LYS A 529 -5.46 10.68 13.94
CA LYS A 529 -5.55 11.02 12.50
C LYS A 529 -6.45 10.08 11.72
N GLU A 530 -6.38 8.79 11.99
CA GLU A 530 -7.03 7.72 11.23
C GLU A 530 -7.59 6.64 12.19
N PRO A 531 -8.76 6.89 12.83
CA PRO A 531 -9.29 6.03 13.90
C PRO A 531 -9.43 4.55 13.51
N LEU A 532 -9.87 4.27 12.28
CA LEU A 532 -10.03 2.90 11.81
C LEU A 532 -8.68 2.16 11.67
N LYS A 533 -7.64 2.83 11.16
CA LYS A 533 -6.29 2.26 11.12
C LYS A 533 -5.76 2.01 12.52
N ALA A 534 -6.04 2.90 13.48
CA ALA A 534 -5.64 2.72 14.87
C ALA A 534 -6.27 1.48 15.50
N ALA A 535 -7.57 1.25 15.26
CA ALA A 535 -8.28 0.08 15.75
C ALA A 535 -7.71 -1.23 15.16
N LEU A 536 -7.45 -1.26 13.85
CA LEU A 536 -6.84 -2.41 13.18
C LEU A 536 -5.43 -2.70 13.72
N ALA A 537 -4.58 -1.67 13.80
CA ALA A 537 -3.22 -1.78 14.33
C ALA A 537 -3.21 -2.21 15.80
N PHE A 538 -4.13 -1.70 16.62
CA PHE A 538 -4.24 -2.11 18.03
C PHE A 538 -4.70 -3.55 18.17
N ARG A 539 -5.63 -4.03 17.34
CA ARG A 539 -6.05 -5.42 17.37
C ARG A 539 -4.88 -6.35 17.03
N GLU A 540 -4.12 -6.02 15.99
CA GLU A 540 -2.91 -6.77 15.63
C GLU A 540 -1.89 -6.79 16.79
N TYR A 541 -1.60 -5.61 17.35
CA TYR A 541 -0.73 -5.46 18.51
C TYR A 541 -1.20 -6.29 19.71
N TYR A 542 -2.47 -6.17 20.09
CA TYR A 542 -3.02 -6.87 21.24
C TYR A 542 -2.96 -8.39 21.08
N ASN A 543 -3.18 -8.91 19.87
CA ASN A 543 -3.09 -10.34 19.59
C ASN A 543 -1.65 -10.90 19.70
N ILE A 544 -0.64 -10.06 19.52
CA ILE A 544 0.77 -10.45 19.63
C ILE A 544 1.28 -10.28 21.06
N TYR A 545 0.93 -9.17 21.71
CA TYR A 545 1.53 -8.75 22.98
C TYR A 545 0.65 -8.95 24.21
N PHE A 546 -0.66 -9.14 24.03
CA PHE A 546 -1.66 -9.29 25.10
C PHE A 546 -1.61 -8.18 26.17
N LYS A 547 -1.23 -6.97 25.77
CA LYS A 547 -1.10 -5.80 26.65
C LYS A 547 -1.73 -4.55 26.03
N GLY A 548 -2.10 -3.61 26.89
CA GLY A 548 -2.59 -2.29 26.48
C GLY A 548 -1.47 -1.38 25.96
N THR A 549 -1.87 -0.28 25.32
CA THR A 549 -0.98 0.85 25.02
C THR A 549 -1.04 1.89 26.16
N ASP A 550 -0.64 3.14 25.93
CA ASP A 550 -0.78 4.20 26.93
C ASP A 550 -2.26 4.47 27.29
N HIS A 551 -2.54 4.82 28.55
CA HIS A 551 -3.92 4.92 29.06
C HIS A 551 -4.81 5.87 28.25
N PRO A 552 -4.37 7.09 27.87
CA PRO A 552 -5.17 7.97 27.03
C PRO A 552 -5.53 7.38 25.65
N THR A 553 -4.55 6.76 24.98
CA THR A 553 -4.77 6.09 23.69
C THR A 553 -5.71 4.91 23.83
N LEU A 554 -5.53 4.07 24.86
CA LEU A 554 -6.37 2.91 25.11
C LEU A 554 -7.83 3.28 25.42
N PHE A 555 -8.06 4.35 26.19
CA PHE A 555 -9.41 4.86 26.45
C PHE A 555 -10.07 5.41 25.18
N ARG A 556 -9.29 6.07 24.32
CA ARG A 556 -9.75 6.53 23.00
C ARG A 556 -10.08 5.36 22.08
N LEU A 557 -9.26 4.31 22.06
CA LEU A 557 -9.50 3.09 21.29
C LEU A 557 -10.79 2.41 21.70
N ALA A 558 -11.10 2.33 23.01
CA ALA A 558 -12.38 1.81 23.49
C ALA A 558 -13.58 2.54 22.83
N SER A 559 -13.51 3.87 22.75
CA SER A 559 -14.53 4.67 22.09
C SER A 559 -14.59 4.46 20.57
N ILE A 560 -13.44 4.20 19.93
CA ILE A 560 -13.36 3.90 18.49
C ILE A 560 -14.00 2.54 18.21
N PHE A 561 -13.61 1.48 18.93
CA PHE A 561 -14.20 0.15 18.77
C PHE A 561 -15.71 0.14 19.02
N HIS A 562 -16.18 0.89 20.02
CA HIS A 562 -17.61 1.02 20.28
C HIS A 562 -18.36 1.64 19.09
N LYS A 563 -17.80 2.68 18.44
CA LYS A 563 -18.37 3.28 17.23
C LYS A 563 -18.40 2.31 16.04
N GLU A 564 -17.35 1.50 15.90
CA GLU A 564 -17.27 0.43 14.89
C GLU A 564 -18.11 -0.81 15.25
N LYS A 565 -18.91 -0.75 16.32
CA LYS A 565 -19.78 -1.83 16.83
C LYS A 565 -19.01 -3.09 17.27
N ASP A 566 -17.72 -2.95 17.52
CA ASP A 566 -16.89 -3.99 18.12
C ASP A 566 -16.94 -3.87 19.65
N LEU A 567 -18.01 -4.43 20.23
CA LEU A 567 -18.24 -4.38 21.67
C LEU A 567 -17.18 -5.16 22.45
N GLU A 568 -16.61 -6.21 21.86
CA GLU A 568 -15.62 -7.06 22.50
C GLU A 568 -14.31 -6.30 22.75
N MET A 569 -13.71 -5.73 21.68
CA MET A 569 -12.48 -4.96 21.82
C MET A 569 -12.71 -3.66 22.60
N ALA A 570 -13.88 -3.04 22.47
CA ALA A 570 -14.24 -1.87 23.28
C ALA A 570 -14.22 -2.19 24.77
N THR A 571 -14.86 -3.30 25.16
CA THR A 571 -14.90 -3.77 26.55
C THR A 571 -13.49 -4.13 27.02
N ARG A 572 -12.71 -4.86 26.20
CA ARG A 572 -11.35 -5.27 26.55
C ARG A 572 -10.43 -4.08 26.86
N CYS A 573 -10.50 -3.01 26.06
CA CYS A 573 -9.73 -1.79 26.33
C CYS A 573 -10.07 -1.19 27.70
N LEU A 574 -11.35 -1.20 28.08
CA LEU A 574 -11.81 -0.66 29.36
C LEU A 574 -11.48 -1.56 30.55
N GLU A 575 -11.51 -2.88 30.37
CA GLU A 575 -11.08 -3.85 31.39
C GLU A 575 -9.60 -3.65 31.74
N ILE A 576 -8.73 -3.50 30.73
CA ILE A 576 -7.30 -3.24 30.95
C ILE A 576 -7.10 -1.96 31.77
N LEU A 577 -7.81 -0.88 31.43
CA LEU A 577 -7.77 0.39 32.18
C LEU A 577 -8.32 0.26 33.61
N SER A 578 -9.35 -0.56 33.79
CA SER A 578 -10.01 -0.75 35.08
C SER A 578 -9.12 -1.55 36.04
N ALA A 579 -8.45 -2.58 35.53
CA ALA A 579 -7.55 -3.45 36.29
C ALA A 579 -6.22 -2.77 36.64
N ASP A 580 -5.71 -1.89 35.78
CA ASP A 580 -4.44 -1.20 36.00
C ASP A 580 -4.55 -0.09 37.06
N ALA A 581 -3.87 -0.29 38.19
CA ALA A 581 -3.84 0.65 39.30
C ALA A 581 -3.11 1.96 38.99
N THR A 582 -2.26 1.99 37.95
CA THR A 582 -1.55 3.18 37.50
C THR A 582 -2.41 4.09 36.61
N THR A 583 -3.59 3.63 36.18
CA THR A 583 -4.52 4.42 35.39
C THR A 583 -4.97 5.66 36.16
N PRO A 584 -4.91 6.88 35.57
CA PRO A 584 -5.35 8.10 36.22
C PRO A 584 -6.78 7.96 36.77
N PRO A 585 -7.07 8.38 38.02
CA PRO A 585 -8.37 8.17 38.66
C PRO A 585 -9.57 8.63 37.81
N THR A 586 -9.42 9.75 37.10
CA THR A 586 -10.45 10.31 36.21
C THR A 586 -10.74 9.45 34.97
N ILE A 587 -9.73 8.73 34.46
CA ILE A 587 -9.89 7.77 33.36
C ILE A 587 -10.43 6.46 33.91
N ARG A 588 -9.89 5.99 35.04
CA ARG A 588 -10.27 4.72 35.66
C ARG A 588 -11.73 4.70 36.10
N GLU A 589 -12.22 5.78 36.70
CA GLU A 589 -13.64 5.96 37.04
C GLU A 589 -14.53 5.77 35.82
N LYS A 590 -14.24 6.51 34.73
CA LYS A 590 -15.00 6.41 33.48
C LYS A 590 -14.88 5.02 32.85
N ALA A 591 -13.71 4.40 32.90
CA ALA A 591 -13.46 3.11 32.30
C ALA A 591 -14.27 2.01 32.98
N VAL A 592 -14.28 1.95 34.32
CA VAL A 592 -15.05 0.96 35.08
C VAL A 592 -16.55 1.12 34.79
N PHE A 593 -17.07 2.36 34.82
CA PHE A 593 -18.48 2.62 34.55
C PHE A 593 -18.88 2.25 33.10
N GLN A 594 -18.06 2.66 32.12
CA GLN A 594 -18.34 2.34 30.72
C GLN A 594 -18.23 0.84 30.44
N CYS A 595 -17.28 0.15 31.08
CA CYS A 595 -17.14 -1.30 30.98
C CYS A 595 -18.41 -2.01 31.44
N ALA A 596 -18.93 -1.65 32.63
CA ALA A 596 -20.19 -2.19 33.15
C ALA A 596 -21.35 -2.00 32.16
N ARG A 597 -21.47 -0.80 31.58
CA ARG A 597 -22.51 -0.51 30.58
C ARG A 597 -22.36 -1.30 29.28
N LEU A 598 -21.14 -1.45 28.76
CA LEU A 598 -20.91 -2.23 27.54
C LEU A 598 -21.19 -3.71 27.75
N LEU A 599 -20.82 -4.26 28.91
CA LEU A 599 -21.15 -5.63 29.31
C LEU A 599 -22.67 -5.82 29.41
N GLU A 600 -23.39 -4.86 29.98
CA GLU A 600 -24.84 -4.88 30.07
C GLU A 600 -25.49 -4.87 28.66
N ILE A 601 -25.04 -3.98 27.77
CA ILE A 601 -25.49 -3.94 26.37
C ILE A 601 -25.17 -5.24 25.63
N GLY A 602 -24.02 -5.85 25.93
CA GLY A 602 -23.60 -7.14 25.38
C GLY A 602 -24.36 -8.36 25.92
N GLY A 603 -25.27 -8.18 26.88
CA GLY A 603 -26.06 -9.26 27.49
C GLY A 603 -25.35 -10.02 28.61
N PHE A 604 -24.26 -9.47 29.16
CA PHE A 604 -23.49 -10.07 30.25
C PHE A 604 -23.85 -9.46 31.62
N ALA A 605 -25.09 -9.68 32.07
CA ALA A 605 -25.68 -9.01 33.23
C ALA A 605 -24.86 -9.17 34.53
N ASP A 606 -24.39 -10.37 34.85
CA ASP A 606 -23.62 -10.60 36.09
C ASP A 606 -22.23 -9.94 36.05
N SER A 607 -21.57 -9.95 34.90
CA SER A 607 -20.28 -9.26 34.72
C SER A 607 -20.46 -7.75 34.78
N ALA A 608 -21.56 -7.24 34.22
CA ALA A 608 -21.95 -5.85 34.38
C ALA A 608 -22.18 -5.49 35.86
N ASN A 609 -22.93 -6.32 36.59
CA ASN A 609 -23.19 -6.11 38.02
C ASN A 609 -21.90 -6.10 38.85
N ARG A 610 -20.97 -7.02 38.59
CA ARG A 610 -19.65 -7.00 39.25
C ARG A 610 -18.86 -5.73 39.00
N HIS A 611 -18.88 -5.20 37.77
CA HIS A 611 -18.22 -3.94 37.46
C HIS A 611 -18.94 -2.73 38.08
N TYR A 612 -20.27 -2.77 38.22
CA TYR A 612 -21.02 -1.76 38.97
C TYR A 612 -20.69 -1.80 40.46
N GLN A 613 -20.57 -2.98 41.06
CA GLN A 613 -20.11 -3.14 42.45
C GLN A 613 -18.68 -2.65 42.63
N LEU A 614 -17.76 -3.03 41.74
CA LEU A 614 -16.38 -2.53 41.73
C LEU A 614 -16.32 -1.00 41.61
N PHE A 615 -17.20 -0.41 40.79
CA PHE A 615 -17.33 1.04 40.70
C PHE A 615 -17.73 1.67 42.04
N ALA A 616 -18.72 1.09 42.72
CA ALA A 616 -19.19 1.57 44.01
C ALA A 616 -18.12 1.50 45.10
N GLU A 617 -17.28 0.46 45.07
CA GLU A 617 -16.15 0.31 45.98
C GLU A 617 -15.02 1.31 45.71
N LEU A 618 -14.63 1.47 44.45
CA LEU A 618 -13.50 2.32 44.07
C LEU A 618 -13.82 3.81 44.06
N PHE A 619 -15.08 4.19 43.75
CA PHE A 619 -15.49 5.58 43.53
C PHE A 619 -16.79 5.96 44.27
N PRO A 620 -16.86 5.78 45.61
CA PRO A 620 -18.09 6.01 46.38
C PRO A 620 -18.58 7.47 46.38
N GLN A 621 -17.72 8.42 46.02
CA GLN A 621 -18.04 9.85 45.94
C GLN A 621 -18.31 10.32 44.49
N SER A 622 -18.37 9.40 43.53
CA SER A 622 -18.61 9.76 42.13
C SER A 622 -20.02 10.34 41.93
N PRO A 623 -20.19 11.38 41.08
CA PRO A 623 -21.51 11.85 40.68
C PRO A 623 -22.33 10.80 39.91
N MET A 624 -21.69 9.71 39.46
CA MET A 624 -22.35 8.61 38.75
C MET A 624 -22.94 7.56 39.70
N MET A 625 -22.68 7.64 41.01
CA MET A 625 -23.08 6.64 42.00
C MET A 625 -24.59 6.40 42.07
N GLU A 626 -25.41 7.45 41.93
CA GLU A 626 -26.87 7.31 41.91
C GLU A 626 -27.33 6.36 40.80
N LYS A 627 -26.71 6.46 39.60
CA LYS A 627 -27.03 5.58 38.47
C LYS A 627 -26.53 4.17 38.68
N VAL A 628 -25.39 4.01 39.34
CA VAL A 628 -24.80 2.71 39.64
C VAL A 628 -25.63 1.98 40.69
N GLN A 629 -26.12 2.67 41.72
CA GLN A 629 -26.95 2.07 42.77
C GLN A 629 -28.25 1.47 42.21
N ILE A 630 -28.88 2.15 41.24
CA ILE A 630 -30.09 1.66 40.52
C ILE A 630 -29.80 0.39 39.72
N LYS A 631 -28.55 0.19 39.27
CA LYS A 631 -28.15 -1.00 38.50
C LYS A 631 -27.77 -2.19 39.38
N ILE A 632 -27.40 -1.94 40.63
CA ILE A 632 -27.05 -2.97 41.62
C ILE A 632 -28.29 -3.47 42.36
N SER A 633 -29.30 -2.61 42.57
CA SER A 633 -30.61 -2.93 43.15
C SER A 633 -31.50 -3.70 42.19
#